data_AF-A0A2V2BV61-F1
#
_entry.id   AF-A0A2V2BV61-F1
#
_cell.length_a   1.000
_cell.length_b   1.000
_cell.length_c   1.000
_cell.angle_alpha   90.00
_cell.angle_beta   90.00
_cell.angle_gamma   90.00
#
_symmetry.space_group_name_H-M   'P 1'
#
loop_
_entity.id
_entity.type
_entity.pdbx_description
1 polymer ?
#
loop_
_entity_poly.entity_id
_entity_poly.type
_entity_poly.pdbx_seq_one_letter_code
_entity_poly.pdbx_strand_id
1 'polypeptide(L)'
;MAFWLLRFWLAARAIGTGLTKFIGKVNGEIPNPEYEAKIKEAMADGLSRSEAAELVTDIPEKISGTIDVISISTYHGLPEKGPMTIETFSASPLMPSFMVGPYAAVLGYALIALGLTVLLGICTRVSLFLMGLLYISLTWGFIILEPNMGPSAAAGIAYLGVHMILIVAALFLADYNKFELLPCKKFGFCKCCDKE
;
A
#
# COMPACT_ATOMS: atom_id res chain seq x y z
N MET A 1 -5.97 7.27 -24.91
CA MET A 1 -6.66 6.26 -24.08
C MET A 1 -5.67 5.33 -23.37
N ALA A 2 -4.69 4.72 -24.06
CA ALA A 2 -3.71 3.82 -23.42
C ALA A 2 -2.95 4.42 -22.21
N PHE A 3 -2.56 5.70 -22.29
CA PHE A 3 -1.90 6.39 -21.18
C PHE A 3 -2.75 6.43 -19.89
N TRP A 4 -4.08 6.56 -20.01
CA TRP A 4 -4.98 6.61 -18.85
C TRP A 4 -5.04 5.30 -18.09
N LEU A 5 -5.03 4.18 -18.82
CA LEU A 5 -4.98 2.85 -18.21
C LEU A 5 -3.69 2.66 -17.41
N LEU A 6 -2.54 3.02 -18.00
CA LEU A 6 -1.25 2.94 -17.32
C LEU A 6 -1.20 3.86 -16.10
N ARG A 7 -1.66 5.11 -16.25
CA ARG A 7 -1.67 6.11 -15.18
C ARG A 7 -2.55 5.66 -14.01
N PHE A 8 -3.78 5.20 -14.29
CA PHE A 8 -4.69 4.73 -13.26
C PHE A 8 -4.15 3.47 -12.58
N TRP A 9 -3.64 2.51 -13.35
CA TRP A 9 -3.05 1.29 -12.82
C TRP A 9 -1.88 1.58 -11.86
N LEU A 10 -0.91 2.38 -12.31
CA LEU A 10 0.27 2.73 -11.52
C LEU A 10 -0.12 3.51 -10.26
N ALA A 11 -1.00 4.49 -10.38
CA ALA A 11 -1.46 5.28 -9.25
C ALA A 11 -2.27 4.48 -8.23
N ALA A 12 -3.28 3.72 -8.68
CA ALA A 12 -4.13 2.93 -7.81
C ALA A 12 -3.29 1.89 -7.05
N ARG A 13 -2.32 1.25 -7.72
CA ARG A 13 -1.43 0.31 -7.05
C ARG A 13 -0.55 0.99 -6.00
N ALA A 14 0.05 2.13 -6.33
CA ALA A 14 0.89 2.89 -5.41
C ALA A 14 0.14 3.34 -4.15
N ILE A 15 -1.06 3.88 -4.34
CA ILE A 15 -1.92 4.32 -3.26
C ILE A 15 -2.35 3.12 -2.43
N GLY A 16 -2.76 2.02 -3.07
CA GLY A 16 -3.13 0.79 -2.39
C GLY A 16 -2.01 0.22 -1.53
N THR A 17 -0.78 0.09 -2.08
CA THR A 17 0.38 -0.40 -1.31
C THR A 17 0.83 0.57 -0.22
N GLY A 18 0.65 1.87 -0.44
CA GLY A 18 0.89 2.89 0.58
C GLY A 18 -0.11 2.77 1.73
N LEU A 19 -1.40 2.66 1.43
CA LEU A 19 -2.48 2.53 2.42
C LEU A 19 -2.35 1.26 3.27
N THR A 20 -1.86 0.15 2.71
CA THR A 20 -1.63 -1.06 3.52
C THR A 20 -0.62 -0.86 4.64
N LYS A 21 0.21 0.21 4.59
CA LYS A 21 1.13 0.58 5.67
C LYS A 21 0.47 1.33 6.82
N PHE A 22 -0.76 1.81 6.62
CA PHE A 22 -1.57 2.49 7.64
C PHE A 22 -2.65 1.59 8.23
N ILE A 23 -2.82 0.38 7.68
CA ILE A 23 -3.67 -0.64 8.28
C ILE A 23 -2.96 -1.13 9.53
N GLY A 24 -3.62 -1.13 10.67
CA GLY A 24 -3.05 -1.81 11.82
C GLY A 24 -4.09 -2.22 12.83
N LYS A 25 -3.61 -2.98 13.80
CA LYS A 25 -4.41 -3.77 14.72
C LYS A 25 -4.71 -2.96 15.97
N VAL A 26 -5.96 -2.55 16.14
CA VAL A 26 -6.44 -1.86 17.35
C VAL A 26 -7.36 -2.79 18.12
N ASN A 27 -7.19 -2.84 19.44
CA ASN A 27 -8.10 -3.58 20.30
C ASN A 27 -9.42 -2.82 20.38
N GLY A 28 -10.51 -3.46 19.96
CA GLY A 28 -11.85 -2.89 19.94
C GLY A 28 -12.91 -3.94 20.22
N GLU A 29 -14.14 -3.48 20.42
CA GLU A 29 -15.28 -4.37 20.59
C GLU A 29 -15.72 -4.92 19.22
N ILE A 30 -15.57 -6.23 19.01
CA ILE A 30 -15.99 -6.94 17.80
C ILE A 30 -17.24 -7.74 18.12
N PRO A 31 -18.24 -7.82 17.20
CA PRO A 31 -19.37 -8.73 17.35
C PRO A 31 -18.87 -10.15 17.61
N ASN A 32 -19.38 -10.78 18.66
CA ASN A 32 -18.96 -12.13 19.02
C ASN A 32 -19.48 -13.13 17.97
N PRO A 33 -18.61 -13.85 17.23
CA PRO A 33 -19.07 -14.84 16.26
C PRO A 33 -19.86 -15.99 16.89
N GLU A 34 -19.62 -16.29 18.17
CA GLU A 34 -20.37 -17.30 18.93
C GLU A 34 -21.77 -16.81 19.31
N TYR A 35 -21.91 -15.51 19.60
CA TYR A 35 -23.22 -14.87 19.81
C TYR A 35 -24.04 -14.86 18.51
N GLU A 36 -23.45 -14.41 17.40
CA GLU A 36 -24.13 -14.40 16.09
C GLU A 36 -24.50 -15.81 15.59
N ALA A 37 -23.72 -16.84 15.93
CA ALA A 37 -24.05 -18.23 15.64
C ALA A 37 -25.29 -18.71 16.42
N LYS A 38 -25.33 -18.47 17.74
CA LYS A 38 -26.49 -18.83 18.57
C LYS A 38 -27.76 -18.06 18.22
N ILE A 39 -27.63 -16.77 17.88
CA ILE A 39 -28.75 -15.96 17.39
C ILE A 39 -29.32 -16.55 16.09
N LYS A 40 -28.47 -17.02 15.18
CA LYS A 40 -28.92 -17.70 13.94
C LYS A 40 -29.60 -19.03 14.21
N GLU A 41 -29.10 -19.83 15.15
CA GLU A 41 -29.75 -21.08 15.58
C GLU A 41 -31.13 -20.81 16.18
N ALA A 42 -31.23 -19.86 17.11
CA ALA A 42 -32.50 -19.47 17.73
C ALA A 42 -33.50 -18.87 16.72
N MET A 43 -33.02 -18.12 15.71
CA MET A 43 -33.87 -17.65 14.60
C MET A 43 -34.29 -18.77 13.64
N ALA A 44 -33.54 -19.87 13.54
CA ALA A 44 -33.91 -21.02 12.72
C ALA A 44 -35.11 -21.78 13.30
N ASP A 45 -35.33 -21.69 14.62
CA ASP A 45 -36.52 -22.18 15.32
C ASP A 45 -37.74 -21.25 15.18
N GLY A 46 -37.64 -20.19 14.36
CA GLY A 46 -38.77 -19.30 14.01
C GLY A 46 -38.96 -18.11 14.95
N LEU A 47 -38.05 -17.89 15.90
CA LEU A 47 -38.07 -16.70 16.77
C LEU A 47 -37.60 -15.43 16.05
N SER A 48 -38.12 -14.29 16.49
CA SER A 48 -37.62 -12.99 16.05
C SER A 48 -36.22 -12.70 16.62
N ARG A 49 -35.42 -11.87 15.95
CA ARG A 49 -34.06 -11.50 16.39
C ARG A 49 -34.04 -10.93 17.82
N SER A 50 -35.10 -10.24 18.24
CA SER A 50 -35.25 -9.69 19.60
C SER A 50 -35.48 -10.76 20.66
N GLU A 51 -36.29 -11.79 20.37
CA GLU A 51 -36.56 -12.88 21.31
C GLU A 51 -35.37 -13.84 21.42
N ALA A 52 -34.67 -14.08 20.30
CA ALA A 52 -33.42 -14.84 20.28
C ALA A 52 -32.32 -14.16 21.12
N ALA A 53 -32.26 -12.82 21.12
CA ALA A 53 -31.30 -12.05 21.90
C ALA A 53 -31.57 -12.10 23.41
N GLU A 54 -32.83 -12.24 23.83
CA GLU A 54 -33.21 -12.37 25.24
C GLU A 54 -32.90 -13.77 25.80
N LEU A 55 -32.86 -14.80 24.95
CA LEU A 55 -32.46 -16.16 25.31
C LEU A 55 -30.94 -16.35 25.39
N VAL A 56 -30.17 -15.57 24.63
CA VAL A 56 -28.70 -15.65 24.61
C VAL A 56 -28.12 -14.57 25.54
N THR A 57 -28.29 -14.75 26.85
CA THR A 57 -27.76 -13.84 27.89
C THR A 57 -26.39 -14.26 28.43
N ASP A 58 -26.02 -15.53 28.24
CA ASP A 58 -24.76 -16.10 28.75
C ASP A 58 -23.51 -15.68 27.95
N ILE A 59 -23.70 -15.11 26.75
CA ILE A 59 -22.61 -14.77 25.83
C ILE A 59 -22.64 -13.26 25.56
N PRO A 60 -21.53 -12.53 25.81
CA PRO A 60 -21.50 -11.11 25.50
C PRO A 60 -21.62 -10.88 23.99
N GLU A 61 -22.50 -9.95 23.60
CA GLU A 61 -22.74 -9.55 22.20
C GLU A 61 -21.46 -9.07 21.50
N LYS A 62 -20.52 -8.51 22.28
CA LYS A 62 -19.24 -8.00 21.80
C LYS A 62 -18.09 -8.55 22.63
N ILE A 63 -17.01 -8.93 21.97
CA ILE A 63 -15.75 -9.34 22.60
C ILE A 63 -14.68 -8.28 22.31
N SER A 64 -13.73 -8.11 23.24
CA SER A 64 -12.49 -7.41 22.92
C SER A 64 -11.69 -8.25 21.92
N GLY A 65 -11.61 -7.79 20.69
CA GLY A 65 -10.82 -8.41 19.63
C GLY A 65 -10.00 -7.38 18.89
N THR A 66 -9.20 -7.85 17.94
CA THR A 66 -8.31 -6.99 17.16
C THR A 66 -8.97 -6.60 15.83
N ILE A 67 -9.30 -5.32 15.65
CA ILE A 67 -9.84 -4.77 14.40
C ILE A 67 -8.71 -4.17 13.56
N ASP A 68 -8.73 -4.44 12.26
CA ASP A 68 -7.84 -3.78 11.30
C ASP A 68 -8.43 -2.42 10.95
N VAL A 69 -7.78 -1.35 11.42
CA VAL A 69 -8.19 0.04 11.16
C VAL A 69 -7.14 0.76 10.34
N ILE A 70 -7.58 1.63 9.43
CA ILE A 70 -6.69 2.55 8.72
C ILE A 70 -6.56 3.80 9.57
N SER A 71 -5.40 4.02 10.18
CA SER A 71 -5.12 5.21 10.98
C SER A 71 -3.69 5.68 10.79
N ILE A 72 -3.49 7.00 10.81
CA ILE A 72 -2.16 7.64 10.81
C ILE A 72 -1.36 7.19 12.05
N SER A 73 -2.03 6.94 13.17
CA SER A 73 -1.41 6.50 14.42
C SER A 73 -0.82 5.09 14.35
N THR A 74 -1.25 4.28 13.40
CA THR A 74 -0.86 2.87 13.27
C THR A 74 0.07 2.64 12.07
N TYR A 75 0.70 3.73 11.60
CA TYR A 75 1.65 3.67 10.50
C TYR A 75 2.84 2.76 10.82
N HIS A 76 3.05 1.76 9.98
CA HIS A 76 4.23 0.92 10.02
C HIS A 76 4.81 0.76 8.61
N GLY A 77 6.02 1.28 8.39
CA GLY A 77 6.70 1.17 7.11
C GLY A 77 7.04 -0.27 6.73
N LEU A 78 7.42 -1.07 7.74
CA LEU A 78 7.76 -2.47 7.65
C LEU A 78 7.01 -3.25 8.73
N PRO A 79 6.54 -4.48 8.46
CA PRO A 79 5.84 -5.29 9.45
C PRO A 79 6.76 -5.64 10.63
N GLU A 80 6.17 -5.74 11.84
CA GLU A 80 6.89 -6.15 13.06
C GLU A 80 7.36 -7.61 13.02
N LYS A 81 6.72 -8.45 12.19
CA LYS A 81 7.01 -9.88 12.07
C LYS A 81 7.19 -10.29 10.62
N GLY A 82 8.05 -11.29 10.40
CA GLY A 82 8.30 -11.90 9.10
C GLY A 82 9.64 -11.49 8.49
N PRO A 83 9.89 -11.83 7.22
CA PRO A 83 11.19 -11.57 6.58
C PRO A 83 11.41 -10.10 6.22
N MET A 84 10.39 -9.23 6.27
CA MET A 84 10.48 -7.79 5.94
C MET A 84 10.59 -6.92 7.20
N THR A 85 11.49 -7.24 8.13
CA THR A 85 11.64 -6.46 9.37
C THR A 85 12.85 -5.54 9.31
N ILE A 86 12.86 -4.52 10.17
CA ILE A 86 14.02 -3.64 10.36
C ILE A 86 15.29 -4.44 10.68
N GLU A 87 15.16 -5.51 11.46
CA GLU A 87 16.26 -6.38 11.86
C GLU A 87 16.84 -7.13 10.66
N THR A 88 16.00 -7.70 9.81
CA THR A 88 16.45 -8.41 8.60
C THR A 88 17.20 -7.49 7.63
N PHE A 89 16.72 -6.25 7.45
CA PHE A 89 17.43 -5.26 6.63
C PHE A 89 18.75 -4.81 7.26
N SER A 90 18.75 -4.56 8.57
CA SER A 90 19.93 -4.10 9.31
C SER A 90 21.02 -5.18 9.43
N ALA A 91 20.66 -6.46 9.32
CA ALA A 91 21.61 -7.57 9.28
C ALA A 91 22.39 -7.64 7.96
N SER A 92 21.94 -6.94 6.92
CA SER A 92 22.59 -6.94 5.61
C SER A 92 23.62 -5.83 5.48
N PRO A 93 24.85 -6.11 5.03
CA PRO A 93 25.92 -5.11 4.92
C PRO A 93 25.61 -3.99 3.90
N LEU A 94 24.66 -4.20 3.00
CA LEU A 94 24.22 -3.22 2.00
C LEU A 94 23.28 -2.14 2.58
N MET A 95 22.67 -2.36 3.75
CA MET A 95 21.70 -1.43 4.31
C MET A 95 21.91 -1.25 5.83
N PRO A 96 22.78 -0.31 6.24
CA PRO A 96 23.05 -0.07 7.66
C PRO A 96 21.78 0.44 8.36
N SER A 97 21.65 0.13 9.66
CA SER A 97 20.48 0.45 10.48
C SER A 97 20.07 1.93 10.45
N PHE A 98 21.04 2.85 10.30
CA PHE A 98 20.79 4.28 10.13
C PHE A 98 19.98 4.62 8.87
N MET A 99 20.11 3.85 7.78
CA MET A 99 19.37 4.07 6.53
C MET A 99 17.99 3.40 6.54
N VAL A 100 17.85 2.26 7.24
CA VAL A 100 16.59 1.49 7.27
C VAL A 100 15.47 2.26 7.96
N GLY A 101 15.77 2.93 9.09
CA GLY A 101 14.77 3.67 9.88
C GLY A 101 14.06 4.78 9.08
N PRO A 102 14.80 5.75 8.52
CA PRO A 102 14.23 6.81 7.69
C PRO A 102 13.51 6.27 6.45
N TYR A 103 14.07 5.24 5.81
CA TYR A 103 13.46 4.63 4.64
C TYR A 103 12.09 4.02 4.97
N ALA A 104 11.99 3.24 6.05
CA ALA A 104 10.72 2.70 6.52
C ALA A 104 9.73 3.81 6.92
N ALA A 105 10.21 4.88 7.58
CA ALA A 105 9.37 6.00 7.98
C ALA A 105 8.73 6.70 6.76
N VAL A 106 9.46 6.85 5.65
CA VAL A 106 9.01 7.64 4.49
C VAL A 106 8.27 6.79 3.44
N LEU A 107 8.52 5.48 3.38
CA LEU A 107 8.07 4.63 2.27
C LEU A 107 6.57 4.72 1.95
N GLY A 108 5.70 4.62 2.96
CA GLY A 108 4.25 4.66 2.75
C GLY A 108 3.75 6.04 2.32
N TYR A 109 4.29 7.11 2.92
CA TYR A 109 3.97 8.48 2.50
C TYR A 109 4.45 8.76 1.07
N ALA A 110 5.64 8.30 0.71
CA ALA A 110 6.18 8.45 -0.64
C ALA A 110 5.31 7.72 -1.68
N LEU A 111 4.86 6.49 -1.37
CA LEU A 111 3.96 5.74 -2.26
C LEU A 111 2.61 6.42 -2.46
N ILE A 112 2.00 6.94 -1.39
CA ILE A 112 0.72 7.67 -1.48
C ILE A 112 0.91 9.00 -2.22
N ALA A 113 1.92 9.79 -1.85
CA ALA A 113 2.16 11.10 -2.46
C ALA A 113 2.52 10.97 -3.95
N LEU A 114 3.41 10.04 -4.32
CA LEU A 114 3.74 9.78 -5.72
C LEU A 114 2.55 9.17 -6.49
N GLY A 115 1.78 8.29 -5.86
CA GLY A 115 0.54 7.76 -6.43
C GLY A 115 -0.49 8.85 -6.73
N LEU A 116 -0.71 9.78 -5.79
CA LEU A 116 -1.62 10.91 -5.96
C LEU A 116 -1.12 11.91 -7.01
N THR A 117 0.17 12.24 -7.01
CA THR A 117 0.74 13.16 -8.03
C THR A 117 0.64 12.56 -9.43
N VAL A 118 0.87 11.25 -9.60
CA VAL A 118 0.64 10.55 -10.88
C VAL A 118 -0.86 10.51 -11.21
N LEU A 119 -1.74 10.26 -10.25
CA LEU A 119 -3.19 10.21 -10.47
C LEU A 119 -3.76 11.57 -10.91
N LEU A 120 -3.36 12.64 -10.22
CA LEU A 120 -3.77 14.02 -10.49
C LEU A 120 -3.04 14.61 -11.70
N GLY A 121 -1.89 14.05 -12.07
CA GLY A 121 -1.13 14.50 -13.23
C GLY A 121 -0.41 15.80 -12.96
N ILE A 122 0.19 15.90 -11.77
CA ILE A 122 1.04 17.00 -11.34
C ILE A 122 2.46 16.66 -11.78
N CYS A 123 3.02 17.42 -12.73
CA CYS A 123 4.36 17.20 -13.28
C CYS A 123 4.61 15.73 -13.68
N THR A 124 3.71 15.16 -14.49
CA THR A 124 3.64 13.72 -14.84
C THR A 124 4.97 13.07 -15.20
N ARG A 125 5.81 13.71 -16.01
CA ARG A 125 7.14 13.16 -16.37
C ARG A 125 8.04 13.00 -15.14
N VAL A 126 8.08 14.02 -14.28
CA VAL A 126 8.90 14.00 -13.06
C VAL A 126 8.30 13.03 -12.05
N SER A 127 6.98 13.03 -11.85
CA SER A 127 6.33 12.11 -10.93
C SER A 127 6.50 10.65 -11.35
N LEU A 128 6.39 10.34 -12.65
CA LEU A 128 6.65 9.00 -13.19
C LEU A 128 8.12 8.61 -13.05
N PHE A 129 9.04 9.54 -13.26
CA PHE A 129 10.48 9.29 -13.04
C PHE A 129 10.78 8.99 -11.57
N LEU A 130 10.26 9.80 -10.64
CA LEU A 130 10.42 9.58 -9.19
C LEU A 130 9.75 8.28 -8.75
N MET A 131 8.60 7.94 -9.32
CA MET A 131 7.93 6.67 -9.12
C MET A 131 8.80 5.50 -9.59
N GLY A 132 9.46 5.63 -10.74
CA GLY A 132 10.46 4.68 -11.23
C GLY A 132 11.63 4.53 -10.24
N LEU A 133 12.19 5.64 -9.75
CA LEU A 133 13.26 5.62 -8.75
C LEU A 133 12.84 4.87 -7.47
N LEU A 134 11.61 5.11 -7.00
CA LEU A 134 11.04 4.42 -5.84
C LEU A 134 10.95 2.90 -6.10
N TYR A 135 10.53 2.49 -7.30
CA TYR A 135 10.43 1.07 -7.67
C TYR A 135 11.81 0.39 -7.83
N ILE A 136 12.83 1.13 -8.27
CA ILE A 136 14.22 0.66 -8.27
C ILE A 136 14.66 0.41 -6.82
N SER A 137 14.41 1.37 -5.92
CA SER A 137 14.74 1.23 -4.49
C SER A 137 14.03 0.04 -3.84
N LEU A 138 12.74 -0.18 -4.15
CA LEU A 138 12.00 -1.34 -3.69
C LEU A 138 12.62 -2.65 -4.18
N THR A 139 13.04 -2.71 -5.45
CA THR A 139 13.70 -3.89 -6.03
C THR A 139 14.98 -4.24 -5.28
N TRP A 140 15.79 -3.23 -4.96
CA TRP A 140 16.97 -3.40 -4.10
C TRP A 140 16.62 -3.99 -2.73
N GLY A 141 15.50 -3.54 -2.14
CA GLY A 141 14.99 -4.12 -0.90
C GLY A 141 14.68 -5.61 -1.03
N PHE A 142 14.04 -6.05 -2.11
CA PHE A 142 13.76 -7.47 -2.33
C PHE A 142 15.02 -8.30 -2.61
N ILE A 143 16.05 -7.73 -3.26
CA ILE A 143 17.35 -8.39 -3.46
C ILE A 143 18.03 -8.65 -2.10
N ILE A 144 18.01 -7.66 -1.20
CA ILE A 144 18.54 -7.83 0.16
C ILE A 144 17.80 -8.93 0.93
N LEU A 145 16.49 -9.07 0.69
CA LEU A 145 15.64 -10.06 1.34
C LEU A 145 15.66 -11.44 0.71
N GLU A 146 16.30 -11.62 -0.45
CA GLU A 146 16.34 -12.88 -1.18
C GLU A 146 16.77 -14.08 -0.31
N PRO A 147 17.82 -13.98 0.54
CA PRO A 147 18.22 -15.09 1.41
C PRO A 147 17.16 -15.49 2.44
N ASN A 148 16.31 -14.55 2.87
CA ASN A 148 15.30 -14.76 3.92
C ASN A 148 13.92 -15.14 3.38
N MET A 149 13.61 -14.74 2.14
CA MET A 149 12.31 -14.98 1.48
C MET A 149 12.31 -16.13 0.49
N GLY A 150 13.50 -16.60 0.07
CA GLY A 150 13.64 -17.67 -0.92
C GLY A 150 12.87 -17.37 -2.22
N PRO A 151 12.10 -18.32 -2.78
CA PRO A 151 11.40 -18.14 -4.06
C PRO A 151 10.42 -16.96 -4.10
N SER A 152 9.93 -16.52 -2.94
CA SER A 152 8.97 -15.41 -2.84
C SER A 152 9.59 -14.05 -3.17
N ALA A 153 10.91 -13.87 -2.91
CA ALA A 153 11.61 -12.64 -3.29
C ALA A 153 11.74 -12.51 -4.81
N ALA A 154 12.09 -13.60 -5.50
CA ALA A 154 12.21 -13.61 -6.95
C ALA A 154 10.90 -13.23 -7.64
N ALA A 155 9.76 -13.73 -7.14
CA ALA A 155 8.44 -13.31 -7.61
C ALA A 155 8.20 -11.80 -7.38
N GLY A 156 8.54 -11.29 -6.20
CA GLY A 156 8.44 -9.85 -5.88
C GLY A 156 9.27 -8.99 -6.83
N ILE A 157 10.51 -9.38 -7.11
CA ILE A 157 11.42 -8.70 -8.06
C ILE A 157 10.81 -8.70 -9.47
N ALA A 158 10.29 -9.83 -9.94
CA ALA A 158 9.66 -9.93 -11.25
C ALA A 158 8.41 -9.03 -11.35
N TYR A 159 7.54 -9.03 -10.33
CA TYR A 159 6.37 -8.15 -10.30
C TYR A 159 6.78 -6.67 -10.34
N LEU A 160 7.79 -6.25 -9.57
CA LEU A 160 8.30 -4.88 -9.61
C LEU A 160 8.93 -4.55 -10.97
N GLY A 161 9.61 -5.50 -11.61
CA GLY A 161 10.16 -5.37 -12.96
C GLY A 161 9.08 -5.10 -14.01
N VAL A 162 7.94 -5.78 -13.95
CA VAL A 162 6.80 -5.50 -14.85
C VAL A 162 6.32 -4.05 -14.66
N HIS A 163 6.21 -3.58 -13.42
CA HIS A 163 5.81 -2.20 -13.16
C HIS A 163 6.84 -1.20 -13.68
N MET A 164 8.14 -1.52 -13.63
CA MET A 164 9.18 -0.69 -14.24
C MET A 164 8.93 -0.49 -15.73
N ILE A 165 8.60 -1.57 -16.45
CA ILE A 165 8.26 -1.52 -17.88
C ILE A 165 7.01 -0.66 -18.11
N LEU A 166 5.98 -0.80 -17.26
CA LEU A 166 4.77 0.03 -17.34
C LEU A 166 5.05 1.51 -17.07
N ILE A 167 5.97 1.84 -16.15
CA ILE A 167 6.40 3.21 -15.87
C ILE A 167 7.14 3.79 -17.07
N VAL A 168 8.05 3.03 -17.68
CA VAL A 168 8.77 3.44 -18.89
C VAL A 168 7.80 3.64 -20.06
N ALA A 169 6.86 2.73 -20.26
CA ALA A 169 5.80 2.89 -21.26
C ALA A 169 4.95 4.14 -20.98
N ALA A 170 4.58 4.39 -19.73
CA ALA A 170 3.86 5.60 -19.33
C ALA A 170 4.68 6.87 -19.57
N LEU A 171 6.00 6.85 -19.34
CA LEU A 171 6.91 7.96 -19.64
C LEU A 171 6.95 8.28 -21.14
N PHE A 172 7.01 7.26 -22.01
CA PHE A 172 6.93 7.47 -23.46
C PHE A 172 5.56 7.97 -23.93
N LEU A 173 4.48 7.52 -23.28
CA LEU A 173 3.12 7.92 -23.60
C LEU A 173 2.70 9.23 -22.92
N ALA A 174 3.56 9.84 -22.08
CA ALA A 174 3.25 11.06 -21.33
C ALA A 174 2.87 12.24 -22.24
N ASP A 175 3.38 12.27 -23.47
CA ASP A 175 3.10 13.32 -24.45
C ASP A 175 1.65 13.32 -24.94
N TYR A 176 0.95 12.19 -24.79
CA TYR A 176 -0.46 12.04 -25.14
C TYR A 176 -1.40 12.38 -23.97
N ASN A 177 -0.87 12.90 -22.87
CA ASN A 177 -1.66 13.23 -21.70
C ASN A 177 -2.43 14.55 -21.87
N LYS A 178 -3.74 14.45 -22.06
CA LYS A 178 -4.62 15.61 -22.31
C LYS A 178 -5.17 16.26 -21.03
N PHE A 179 -5.10 15.60 -19.87
CA PHE A 179 -5.57 16.15 -18.60
C PHE A 179 -4.46 16.11 -17.53
N GLU A 180 -3.73 17.20 -17.47
CA GLU A 180 -2.74 17.49 -16.42
C GLU A 180 -3.26 18.64 -15.57
N LEU A 181 -3.36 18.44 -14.25
CA LEU A 181 -3.72 19.52 -13.34
C LEU A 181 -2.63 20.60 -13.31
N LEU A 182 -1.35 20.19 -13.39
CA LEU A 182 -0.21 21.10 -13.43
C LEU A 182 0.87 20.56 -14.40
N PRO A 183 0.96 21.10 -15.64
CA PRO A 183 1.99 20.72 -16.59
C PRO A 183 3.38 21.24 -16.18
N CYS A 184 4.45 20.48 -16.45
CA CYS A 184 5.82 20.84 -16.05
C CYS A 184 6.29 22.18 -16.64
N LYS A 185 5.73 22.63 -17.78
CA LYS A 185 6.03 23.94 -18.40
C LYS A 185 5.83 25.15 -17.47
N LYS A 186 5.05 25.00 -16.39
CA LYS A 186 4.76 26.10 -15.45
C LYS A 186 5.81 26.25 -14.33
N PHE A 187 6.71 25.29 -14.14
CA PHE A 187 7.77 25.35 -13.13
C PHE A 187 9.13 25.55 -13.81
N GLY A 188 9.74 26.73 -13.62
CA GLY A 188 11.01 27.14 -14.24
C GLY A 188 12.25 26.28 -13.90
N PHE A 189 12.11 25.25 -13.06
CA PHE A 189 13.16 24.29 -12.75
C PHE A 189 13.10 23.03 -13.66
N CYS A 190 11.99 22.80 -14.37
CA CYS A 190 11.75 21.57 -15.14
C CYS A 190 12.12 21.74 -16.63
N LYS A 191 13.42 21.71 -16.96
CA LYS A 191 13.92 21.71 -18.36
C LYS A 191 13.47 20.49 -19.18
N CYS A 192 12.86 19.48 -18.55
CA CYS A 192 12.38 18.26 -19.23
C CYS A 192 11.27 18.54 -20.27
N CYS A 193 10.71 19.74 -20.32
CA CYS A 193 9.68 20.15 -21.29
C CYS A 193 10.17 21.11 -22.39
N ASP A 194 11.46 21.48 -22.40
CA ASP A 194 12.08 22.20 -23.53
C ASP A 194 12.41 21.19 -24.63
N LYS A 195 11.39 20.78 -25.37
CA LYS A 195 11.59 20.31 -26.74
C LYS A 195 11.07 21.42 -27.65
N GLU A 196 11.98 21.97 -28.46
CA GLU A 196 11.65 22.69 -29.70
C GLU A 196 10.71 21.86 -30.58
#